data_AF-A0A6N9BCV7-F1
#
_entry.id   AF-A0A6N9BCV7-F1
#
_cell.length_a   1.000
_cell.length_b   1.000
_cell.length_c   1.000
_cell.angle_alpha   90.00
_cell.angle_beta   90.00
_cell.angle_gamma   90.00
#
_symmetry.space_group_name_H-M   'P 1'
#
loop_
_entity.id
_entity.type
_entity.pdbx_description
1 polymer ?
#
loop_
_entity_poly.entity_id
_entity_poly.type
_entity_poly.pdbx_seq_one_letter_code
_entity_poly.pdbx_strand_id
1 'polypeptide(L)'
;MRSVMMRQAELWELRPQGSNPCRNMRRYRTAPRERFLSAGELQRLGFVLALAEDKQAAAAIRLLLFTGARSSEIAGLEWDRIRGSRAVLPDSKTGPKAIQLAAPARAVLAALPRTGPFVFPNARGDGPMRDLGPRWHRLRALAALDGVRIHDCRHTFASHAVMTGLALYTVGRLLGHADTASTERYAHLADGHVRAAAGRISGIVHGAMTGSGPEDRS
;
A
#
# COMPACT_ATOMS: atom_id res chain seq x y z
N MET A 1 1.66 -20.00 -21.66
CA MET A 1 1.30 -19.69 -20.26
C MET A 1 0.07 -20.51 -19.86
N ARG A 2 0.01 -21.15 -18.68
CA ARG A 2 -1.16 -21.97 -18.34
C ARG A 2 -2.23 -21.09 -17.68
N SER A 3 -3.44 -21.03 -18.25
CA SER A 3 -4.60 -20.46 -17.53
C SER A 3 -4.82 -21.28 -16.26
N VAL A 4 -4.94 -20.62 -15.11
CA VAL A 4 -5.11 -21.29 -13.80
C VAL A 4 -6.38 -22.12 -13.80
N MET A 5 -7.48 -21.56 -14.32
CA MET A 5 -8.76 -22.26 -14.47
C MET A 5 -8.65 -23.48 -15.38
N MET A 6 -8.04 -23.34 -16.56
CA MET A 6 -7.93 -24.46 -17.51
C MET A 6 -6.96 -25.54 -17.02
N ARG A 7 -5.91 -25.15 -16.29
CA ARG A 7 -5.03 -26.10 -15.60
C ARG A 7 -5.78 -26.85 -14.50
N GLN A 8 -6.65 -26.18 -13.76
CA GLN A 8 -7.47 -26.82 -12.73
C GLN A 8 -8.48 -27.79 -13.36
N ALA A 9 -9.07 -27.43 -14.51
CA ALA A 9 -9.96 -28.32 -15.25
C ALA A 9 -9.25 -29.58 -15.79
N GLU A 10 -7.97 -29.48 -16.18
CA GLU A 10 -7.15 -30.67 -16.49
C GLU A 10 -6.89 -31.53 -15.25
N LEU A 11 -6.60 -30.90 -14.09
CA LEU A 11 -6.34 -31.61 -12.83
C LEU A 11 -7.58 -32.29 -12.25
N TRP A 12 -8.76 -31.71 -12.47
CA TRP A 12 -10.04 -32.29 -12.10
C TRP A 12 -10.62 -33.24 -13.16
N GLU A 13 -9.83 -33.56 -14.19
CA GLU A 13 -10.22 -34.49 -15.26
C GLU A 13 -11.49 -34.06 -16.05
N LEU A 14 -11.92 -32.81 -15.89
CA LEU A 14 -12.98 -32.20 -16.69
C LEU A 14 -12.53 -32.00 -18.15
N ARG A 15 -11.22 -32.08 -18.41
CA ARG A 15 -10.61 -32.04 -19.74
C ARG A 15 -9.35 -32.91 -19.80
N PRO A 16 -8.96 -33.42 -20.98
CA PRO A 16 -7.73 -34.19 -21.14
C PRO A 16 -6.48 -33.39 -20.74
N GLN A 17 -5.50 -34.08 -20.15
CA GLN A 17 -4.23 -33.47 -19.76
C GLN A 17 -3.50 -32.88 -20.97
N GLY A 18 -3.03 -31.64 -20.86
CA GLY A 18 -2.33 -30.96 -21.94
C GLY A 18 -3.24 -30.27 -22.97
N SER A 19 -4.57 -30.34 -22.81
CA SER A 19 -5.56 -29.69 -23.66
C SER A 19 -5.78 -28.19 -23.37
N ASN A 20 -5.05 -27.61 -22.42
CA ASN A 20 -5.16 -26.20 -22.06
C ASN A 20 -4.91 -25.28 -23.27
N PRO A 21 -5.94 -24.57 -23.77
CA PRO A 21 -5.81 -23.76 -24.99
C PRO A 21 -4.88 -22.56 -24.80
N CYS A 22 -4.59 -22.17 -23.55
CA CYS A 22 -3.66 -21.09 -23.25
C CYS A 22 -2.20 -21.52 -23.25
N ARG A 23 -1.89 -22.82 -23.29
CA ARG A 23 -0.54 -23.39 -23.07
C ARG A 23 0.55 -22.66 -23.85
N ASN A 24 0.31 -22.38 -25.13
CA ASN A 24 1.25 -21.72 -26.04
C ASN A 24 1.00 -20.23 -26.23
N MET A 25 -0.03 -19.66 -25.57
CA MET A 25 -0.26 -18.23 -25.61
C MET A 25 0.80 -17.49 -24.78
N ARG A 26 1.37 -16.45 -25.40
CA ARG A 26 2.23 -15.48 -24.72
C ARG A 26 1.34 -14.52 -23.94
N ARG A 27 1.67 -14.26 -22.68
CA ARG A 27 0.96 -13.24 -21.89
C ARG A 27 1.26 -11.89 -22.53
N TYR A 28 0.23 -11.08 -22.78
CA TYR A 28 0.45 -9.71 -23.19
C TYR A 28 1.22 -8.99 -22.09
N ARG A 29 2.40 -8.48 -22.40
CA ARG A 29 3.23 -7.73 -21.46
C ARG A 29 2.69 -6.31 -21.40
N THR A 30 1.83 -6.02 -20.44
CA THR A 30 1.55 -4.64 -20.06
C THR A 30 2.76 -4.06 -19.37
N ALA A 31 3.24 -2.90 -19.83
CA ALA A 31 4.25 -2.14 -19.11
C ALA A 31 3.74 -1.86 -17.68
N PRO A 32 4.52 -2.17 -16.63
CA PRO A 32 4.16 -1.78 -15.28
C PRO A 32 4.07 -0.26 -15.22
N ARG A 33 2.86 0.25 -14.97
CA ARG A 33 2.67 1.67 -14.65
C ARG A 33 3.02 1.86 -13.18
N GLU A 34 4.08 2.60 -12.93
CA GLU A 34 4.49 3.01 -11.59
C GLU A 34 4.05 4.44 -11.37
N ARG A 35 2.93 4.57 -10.67
CA ARG A 35 2.30 5.84 -10.37
C ARG A 35 2.15 5.96 -8.86
N PHE A 36 2.72 7.01 -8.31
CA PHE A 36 2.52 7.45 -6.94
C PHE A 36 2.35 8.96 -6.91
N LEU A 37 1.72 9.49 -5.87
CA LEU A 37 1.42 10.91 -5.75
C LEU A 37 2.67 11.69 -5.33
N SER A 38 2.93 12.78 -6.05
CA SER A 38 3.91 13.80 -5.67
C SER A 38 3.45 14.59 -4.44
N ALA A 39 4.36 15.38 -3.85
CA ALA A 39 4.03 16.26 -2.72
C ALA A 39 2.90 17.25 -3.05
N GLY A 40 2.95 17.88 -4.23
CA GLY A 40 1.91 18.82 -4.66
C GLY A 40 0.54 18.13 -4.89
N GLU A 41 0.54 16.90 -5.38
CA GLU A 41 -0.68 16.10 -5.54
C GLU A 41 -1.27 15.67 -4.21
N LEU A 42 -0.42 15.26 -3.27
CA LEU A 42 -0.82 14.95 -1.90
C LEU A 42 -1.40 16.18 -1.20
N GLN A 43 -0.85 17.37 -1.44
CA GLN A 43 -1.38 18.62 -0.90
C GLN A 43 -2.77 18.93 -1.45
N ARG A 44 -2.96 18.88 -2.78
CA ARG A 44 -4.28 19.10 -3.41
C ARG A 44 -5.30 18.09 -2.93
N LEU A 45 -4.92 16.81 -2.89
CA LEU A 45 -5.78 15.75 -2.37
C LEU A 45 -6.12 16.00 -0.90
N GLY A 46 -5.14 16.38 -0.08
CA GLY A 46 -5.34 16.69 1.34
C GLY A 46 -6.37 17.79 1.56
N PHE A 47 -6.34 18.85 0.75
CA PHE A 47 -7.33 19.93 0.76
C PHE A 47 -8.73 19.42 0.40
N VAL A 48 -8.86 18.68 -0.70
CA VAL A 48 -10.14 18.09 -1.11
C VAL A 48 -10.70 17.15 -0.04
N LEU A 49 -9.86 16.31 0.57
CA LEU A 49 -10.28 15.39 1.64
C LEU A 49 -10.68 16.12 2.93
N ALA A 50 -10.19 17.33 3.19
CA ALA A 50 -10.62 18.13 4.34
C ALA A 50 -12.04 18.70 4.12
N LEU A 51 -12.31 19.15 2.89
CA LEU A 51 -13.58 19.79 2.53
C LEU A 51 -14.66 18.82 2.04
N ALA A 52 -14.31 17.57 1.74
CA ALA A 52 -15.23 16.57 1.20
C ALA A 52 -16.51 16.42 2.06
N GLU A 53 -17.65 16.40 1.39
CA GLU A 53 -18.96 16.14 2.03
C GLU A 53 -19.06 14.69 2.52
N ASP A 54 -18.60 13.73 1.71
CA ASP A 54 -18.52 12.31 2.10
C ASP A 54 -17.32 12.09 3.05
N LYS A 55 -17.55 12.36 4.33
CA LYS A 55 -16.54 12.20 5.40
C LYS A 55 -16.04 10.77 5.54
N GLN A 56 -16.88 9.77 5.28
CA GLN A 56 -16.46 8.37 5.35
C GLN A 56 -15.47 8.03 4.23
N ALA A 57 -15.75 8.45 2.98
CA ALA A 57 -14.82 8.28 1.88
C ALA A 57 -13.50 8.99 2.15
N ALA A 58 -13.56 10.23 2.64
CA ALA A 58 -12.38 11.02 2.92
C ALA A 58 -11.48 10.34 3.97
N ALA A 59 -12.08 9.85 5.07
CA ALA A 59 -11.38 9.11 6.10
C ALA A 59 -10.79 7.79 5.58
N ALA A 60 -11.54 7.04 4.76
CA ALA A 60 -11.05 5.79 4.16
C ALA A 60 -9.83 6.03 3.25
N ILE A 61 -9.84 7.08 2.42
CA ILE A 61 -8.69 7.44 1.58
C ILE A 61 -7.48 7.86 2.43
N ARG A 62 -7.69 8.64 3.50
CA ARG A 62 -6.60 9.00 4.44
C ARG A 62 -5.97 7.75 5.04
N LEU A 63 -6.76 6.78 5.48
CA LEU A 63 -6.24 5.53 6.01
C LEU A 63 -5.46 4.74 4.96
N LEU A 64 -5.91 4.69 3.70
CA LEU A 64 -5.15 4.05 2.63
C LEU A 64 -3.77 4.71 2.43
N LEU A 65 -3.71 6.05 2.44
CA LEU A 65 -2.46 6.80 2.30
C LEU A 65 -1.52 6.60 3.50
N PHE A 66 -2.06 6.53 4.72
CA PHE A 66 -1.25 6.43 5.94
C PHE A 66 -0.78 5.01 6.29
N THR A 67 -1.39 3.99 5.69
CA THR A 67 -1.13 2.59 6.06
C THR A 67 -0.66 1.71 4.90
N GLY A 68 -0.90 2.13 3.65
CA GLY A 68 -0.66 1.30 2.47
C GLY A 68 -1.55 0.05 2.41
N ALA A 69 -2.63 -0.02 3.19
CA ALA A 69 -3.56 -1.15 3.18
C ALA A 69 -4.29 -1.28 1.82
N ARG A 70 -4.88 -2.44 1.55
CA ARG A 70 -5.73 -2.61 0.36
C ARG A 70 -7.07 -1.91 0.60
N SER A 71 -7.71 -1.42 -0.46
CA SER A 71 -9.02 -0.76 -0.38
C SER A 71 -10.08 -1.64 0.29
N SER A 72 -10.10 -2.93 -0.03
CA SER A 72 -11.02 -3.90 0.57
C SER A 72 -10.78 -4.11 2.07
N GLU A 73 -9.53 -4.00 2.52
CA GLU A 73 -9.16 -4.19 3.93
C GLU A 73 -9.59 -3.00 4.78
N ILE A 74 -9.49 -1.79 4.24
CA ILE A 74 -10.00 -0.58 4.90
C ILE A 74 -11.54 -0.56 4.85
N ALA A 75 -12.15 -0.84 3.69
CA ALA A 75 -13.59 -0.82 3.54
C ALA A 75 -14.30 -1.85 4.44
N GLY A 76 -13.69 -3.02 4.65
CA GLY A 76 -14.18 -4.08 5.52
C GLY A 76 -13.71 -4.03 6.97
N LEU A 77 -13.05 -2.95 7.41
CA LEU A 77 -12.47 -2.88 8.75
C LEU A 77 -13.56 -2.78 9.82
N GLU A 78 -13.45 -3.61 10.85
CA GLU A 78 -14.31 -3.60 12.04
C GLU A 78 -13.57 -3.05 13.26
N TRP A 79 -14.31 -2.43 14.18
CA TRP A 79 -13.76 -1.83 15.39
C TRP A 79 -13.10 -2.84 16.33
N ASP A 80 -13.64 -4.06 16.40
CA ASP A 80 -13.14 -5.15 17.26
C ASP A 80 -11.75 -5.67 16.82
N ARG A 81 -11.38 -5.44 15.55
CA ARG A 81 -10.08 -5.77 14.98
C ARG A 81 -9.00 -4.77 15.34
N ILE A 82 -9.37 -3.59 15.84
CA ILE A 82 -8.43 -2.54 16.22
C ILE A 82 -7.96 -2.76 17.66
N ARG A 83 -6.67 -3.02 17.82
CA ARG A 83 -6.02 -3.32 19.10
C ARG A 83 -4.84 -2.37 19.29
N GLY A 84 -5.08 -1.27 20.00
CA GLY A 84 -4.07 -0.24 20.26
C GLY A 84 -3.56 0.42 18.96
N SER A 85 -2.29 0.21 18.63
CA SER A 85 -1.62 0.79 17.46
C SER A 85 -1.67 -0.09 16.21
N ARG A 86 -2.50 -1.15 16.19
CA ARG A 86 -2.62 -2.05 15.03
C ARG A 86 -4.06 -2.51 14.78
N ALA A 87 -4.39 -2.76 13.53
CA ALA A 87 -5.59 -3.49 13.12
C ALA A 87 -5.21 -4.91 12.69
N VAL A 88 -5.84 -5.93 13.27
CA VAL A 88 -5.55 -7.35 13.01
C VAL A 88 -6.56 -7.91 12.01
N LEU A 89 -6.07 -8.37 10.86
CA LEU A 89 -6.87 -8.92 9.77
C LEU A 89 -6.58 -10.42 9.65
N PRO A 90 -7.43 -11.31 10.19
CA PRO A 90 -7.23 -12.75 10.11
C PRO A 90 -7.43 -13.28 8.68
N ASP A 91 -8.45 -12.77 7.99
CA ASP A 91 -8.86 -13.23 6.65
C ASP A 91 -8.30 -12.34 5.54
N SER A 92 -6.98 -12.21 5.47
CA SER A 92 -6.35 -11.48 4.36
C SER A 92 -6.01 -12.42 3.21
N LYS A 93 -6.00 -11.88 1.98
CA LYS A 93 -5.60 -12.59 0.74
C LYS A 93 -4.24 -13.31 0.84
N THR A 94 -3.43 -12.95 1.84
CA THR A 94 -2.07 -13.46 2.08
C THR A 94 -1.89 -14.07 3.49
N GLY A 95 -2.97 -14.42 4.20
CA GLY A 95 -2.94 -14.95 5.58
C GLY A 95 -3.09 -13.86 6.66
N PRO A 96 -3.03 -14.22 7.95
CA PRO A 96 -3.20 -13.26 9.05
C PRO A 96 -2.17 -12.14 8.96
N LYS A 97 -2.63 -10.88 8.98
CA LYS A 97 -1.74 -9.72 8.92
C LYS A 97 -2.18 -8.58 9.82
N ALA A 98 -1.25 -7.73 10.19
CA ALA A 98 -1.51 -6.55 10.99
C ALA A 98 -1.21 -5.27 10.19
N ILE A 99 -2.17 -4.36 10.14
CA ILE A 99 -1.96 -2.99 9.64
C ILE A 99 -1.47 -2.13 10.80
N GLN A 100 -0.34 -1.46 10.63
CA GLN A 100 0.18 -0.51 11.62
C GLN A 100 -0.60 0.81 11.53
N LEU A 101 -1.12 1.26 12.66
CA LEU A 101 -1.91 2.49 12.79
C LEU A 101 -1.06 3.56 13.48
N ALA A 102 -0.26 4.26 12.69
CA ALA A 102 0.51 5.42 13.16
C ALA A 102 -0.42 6.54 13.66
N ALA A 103 0.15 7.56 14.34
CA ALA A 103 -0.63 8.63 14.95
C ALA A 103 -1.65 9.32 14.00
N PRO A 104 -1.32 9.65 12.74
CA PRO A 104 -2.31 10.23 11.82
C PRO A 104 -3.48 9.29 11.50
N ALA A 105 -3.22 7.99 11.36
CA ALA A 105 -4.27 7.00 11.12
C ALA A 105 -5.17 6.85 12.35
N ARG A 106 -4.60 6.85 13.56
CA ARG A 106 -5.37 6.82 14.81
C ARG A 106 -6.22 8.07 15.00
N ALA A 107 -5.71 9.25 14.63
CA ALA A 107 -6.48 10.49 14.68
C ALA A 107 -7.71 10.44 13.76
N VAL A 108 -7.56 9.90 12.55
CA VAL A 108 -8.70 9.66 11.63
C VAL A 108 -9.72 8.72 12.26
N LEU A 109 -9.27 7.60 12.84
CA LEU A 109 -10.16 6.63 13.50
C LEU A 109 -10.88 7.23 14.71
N ALA A 110 -10.19 8.03 15.52
CA ALA A 110 -10.77 8.66 16.71
C ALA A 110 -11.86 9.69 16.38
N ALA A 111 -11.80 10.32 15.21
CA ALA A 111 -12.78 11.30 14.75
C ALA A 111 -14.04 10.66 14.11
N LEU A 112 -14.03 9.35 13.85
CA LEU A 112 -15.17 8.66 13.23
C LEU A 112 -16.21 8.26 14.30
N PRO A 113 -17.51 8.46 14.03
CA PRO A 113 -18.55 8.00 14.92
C PRO A 113 -18.61 6.46 14.94
N ARG A 114 -18.87 5.90 16.11
CA ARG A 114 -19.04 4.45 16.30
C ARG A 114 -20.52 4.10 16.29
N THR A 115 -21.06 3.83 15.11
CA THR A 115 -22.50 3.54 14.92
C THR A 115 -22.82 2.06 14.77
N GLY A 116 -21.82 1.18 14.78
CA GLY A 116 -21.96 -0.25 14.55
C GLY A 116 -20.62 -0.97 14.55
N PRO A 117 -20.56 -2.25 14.12
CA PRO A 117 -19.32 -3.04 14.14
C PRO A 117 -18.28 -2.55 13.13
N PHE A 118 -18.73 -2.05 11.97
CA PHE A 118 -17.86 -1.58 10.90
C PHE A 118 -17.36 -0.15 11.16
N VAL A 119 -16.07 0.10 10.87
CA VAL A 119 -15.48 1.44 10.85
C VAL A 119 -16.09 2.29 9.74
N PHE A 120 -16.35 1.65 8.60
CA PHE A 120 -16.98 2.26 7.44
C PHE A 120 -18.24 1.46 7.07
N PRO A 121 -19.40 1.76 7.67
CA PRO A 121 -20.63 1.05 7.33
C PRO A 121 -21.16 1.45 5.95
N ASN A 122 -21.93 0.56 5.33
CA ASN A 122 -22.76 0.92 4.17
C ASN A 122 -23.95 1.81 4.60
N ALA A 123 -24.74 2.28 3.63
CA ALA A 123 -25.88 3.15 3.91
C ALA A 123 -26.98 2.52 4.79
N ARG A 124 -27.08 1.18 4.85
CA ARG A 124 -28.04 0.45 5.68
C ARG A 124 -27.50 0.15 7.09
N GLY A 125 -26.20 0.31 7.32
CA GLY A 125 -25.54 -0.03 8.59
C GLY A 125 -25.32 -1.53 8.84
N ASP A 126 -25.84 -2.40 7.97
CA ASP A 126 -25.84 -3.86 8.11
C ASP A 126 -24.58 -4.54 7.54
N GLY A 127 -23.64 -3.76 7.00
CA GLY A 127 -22.47 -4.29 6.33
C GLY A 127 -21.40 -3.24 6.07
N PRO A 128 -20.24 -3.67 5.54
CA PRO A 128 -19.14 -2.77 5.25
C PRO A 128 -19.43 -1.89 4.04
N MET A 129 -18.72 -0.77 3.94
CA MET A 129 -18.80 0.16 2.82
C MET A 129 -18.59 -0.59 1.50
N ARG A 130 -19.58 -0.48 0.61
CA ARG A 130 -19.48 -1.02 -0.74
C ARG A 130 -18.77 -0.02 -1.64
N ASP A 131 -17.80 -0.54 -2.38
CA ASP A 131 -17.08 0.09 -3.49
C ASP A 131 -16.59 1.54 -3.25
N LEU A 132 -15.32 1.65 -2.86
CA LEU A 132 -14.63 2.93 -2.72
C LEU A 132 -14.23 3.53 -4.08
N GLY A 133 -14.36 2.80 -5.19
CA GLY A 133 -13.95 3.21 -6.53
C GLY A 133 -14.69 4.45 -7.06
N PRO A 134 -16.03 4.46 -7.12
CA PRO A 134 -16.80 5.63 -7.56
C PRO A 134 -16.61 6.86 -6.67
N ARG A 135 -16.42 6.64 -5.35
CA ARG A 135 -16.13 7.71 -4.39
C ARG A 135 -14.74 8.30 -4.63
N TRP A 136 -13.75 7.44 -4.83
CA TRP A 136 -12.39 7.84 -5.23
C TRP A 136 -12.40 8.60 -6.56
N HIS A 137 -13.19 8.18 -7.54
CA HIS A 137 -13.29 8.86 -8.83
C HIS A 137 -13.72 10.32 -8.69
N ARG A 138 -14.68 10.60 -7.80
CA ARG A 138 -15.12 11.98 -7.51
C ARG A 138 -14.02 12.78 -6.82
N LEU A 139 -13.44 12.23 -5.75
CA LEU A 139 -12.40 12.92 -4.97
C LEU A 139 -11.13 13.21 -5.80
N ARG A 140 -10.69 12.26 -6.64
CA ARG A 140 -9.51 12.44 -7.48
C ARG A 140 -9.74 13.48 -8.58
N ALA A 141 -10.96 13.57 -9.12
CA ALA A 141 -11.31 14.58 -10.12
C ALA A 141 -11.27 15.99 -9.51
N LEU A 142 -11.85 16.16 -8.31
CA LEU A 142 -11.78 17.41 -7.55
C LEU A 142 -10.34 17.82 -7.21
N ALA A 143 -9.46 16.85 -6.99
CA ALA A 143 -8.04 17.09 -6.68
C ALA A 143 -7.16 17.29 -7.94
N ALA A 144 -7.74 17.25 -9.14
CA ALA A 144 -7.02 17.27 -10.42
C ALA A 144 -5.91 16.20 -10.46
N LEU A 145 -6.31 14.94 -10.20
CA LEU A 145 -5.43 13.76 -10.21
C LEU A 145 -5.75 12.85 -11.40
N ASP A 146 -5.11 13.14 -12.52
CA ASP A 146 -5.28 12.38 -13.75
C ASP A 146 -4.57 11.02 -13.71
N GLY A 147 -5.28 9.99 -14.20
CA GLY A 147 -4.77 8.62 -14.28
C GLY A 147 -4.54 7.90 -12.94
N VAL A 148 -4.79 8.55 -11.79
CA VAL A 148 -4.54 7.96 -10.47
C VAL A 148 -5.65 6.99 -10.06
N ARG A 149 -5.28 5.74 -9.84
CA ARG A 149 -6.15 4.67 -9.35
C ARG A 149 -6.14 4.67 -7.83
N ILE A 150 -7.18 4.10 -7.22
CA ILE A 150 -7.23 3.95 -5.76
C ILE A 150 -6.07 3.14 -5.20
N HIS A 151 -5.57 2.17 -5.97
CA HIS A 151 -4.41 1.37 -5.57
C HIS A 151 -3.10 2.17 -5.57
N ASP A 152 -3.07 3.31 -6.27
CA ASP A 152 -1.89 4.17 -6.28
C ASP A 152 -1.70 4.88 -4.92
N CYS A 153 -2.72 4.92 -4.05
CA CYS A 153 -2.54 5.33 -2.65
C CYS A 153 -1.57 4.38 -1.92
N ARG A 154 -1.68 3.07 -2.17
CA ARG A 154 -0.76 2.07 -1.63
C ARG A 154 0.63 2.19 -2.26
N HIS A 155 0.70 2.41 -3.57
CA HIS A 155 1.98 2.68 -4.23
C HIS A 155 2.65 3.92 -3.65
N THR A 156 1.87 4.96 -3.34
CA THR A 156 2.36 6.18 -2.70
C THR A 156 2.96 5.90 -1.34
N PHE A 157 2.26 5.18 -0.46
CA PHE A 157 2.83 4.78 0.82
C PHE A 157 4.17 4.03 0.66
N ALA A 158 4.21 3.06 -0.26
CA ALA A 158 5.39 2.24 -0.50
C ALA A 158 6.57 3.04 -1.08
N SER A 159 6.31 3.87 -2.09
CA SER A 159 7.31 4.72 -2.73
C SER A 159 7.91 5.70 -1.73
N HIS A 160 7.09 6.39 -0.95
CA HIS A 160 7.58 7.31 0.09
C HIS A 160 8.38 6.56 1.16
N ALA A 161 7.97 5.36 1.58
CA ALA A 161 8.74 4.57 2.54
C ALA A 161 10.17 4.25 2.02
N VAL A 162 10.29 3.79 0.76
CA VAL A 162 11.61 3.53 0.16
C VAL A 162 12.41 4.83 -0.03
N MET A 163 11.76 5.92 -0.46
CA MET A 163 12.36 7.24 -0.60
C MET A 163 12.78 7.88 0.74
N THR A 164 12.32 7.36 1.88
CA THR A 164 12.83 7.74 3.21
C THR A 164 13.94 6.83 3.71
N GLY A 165 14.39 5.87 2.89
CA GLY A 165 15.50 4.97 3.19
C GLY A 165 15.10 3.67 3.91
N LEU A 166 13.82 3.33 4.01
CA LEU A 166 13.41 2.06 4.60
C LEU A 166 13.83 0.90 3.69
N ALA A 167 14.42 -0.13 4.29
CA ALA A 167 14.74 -1.37 3.60
C ALA A 167 13.48 -2.02 3.00
N LEU A 168 13.61 -2.60 1.80
CA LEU A 168 12.50 -3.24 1.08
C LEU A 168 11.81 -4.33 1.91
N TYR A 169 12.56 -5.06 2.73
CA TYR A 169 11.99 -6.03 3.66
C TYR A 169 10.97 -5.38 4.61
N THR A 170 11.34 -4.26 5.24
CA THR A 170 10.47 -3.50 6.15
C THR A 170 9.24 -2.96 5.43
N VAL A 171 9.41 -2.43 4.21
CA VAL A 171 8.29 -1.95 3.39
C VAL A 171 7.34 -3.10 3.05
N GLY A 172 7.87 -4.26 2.67
CA GLY A 172 7.08 -5.47 2.40
C GLY A 172 6.27 -5.93 3.63
N ARG A 173 6.86 -5.87 4.82
CA ARG A 173 6.19 -6.17 6.10
C ARG A 173 5.08 -5.17 6.42
N LEU A 174 5.29 -3.87 6.22
CA LEU A 174 4.26 -2.83 6.41
C LEU A 174 3.07 -3.04 5.46
N LEU A 175 3.35 -3.43 4.22
CA LEU A 175 2.34 -3.66 3.20
C LEU A 175 1.63 -5.02 3.32
N GLY A 176 2.17 -5.95 4.12
CA GLY A 176 1.70 -7.33 4.24
C GLY A 176 1.88 -8.11 2.93
N HIS A 177 3.04 -7.99 2.30
CA HIS A 177 3.42 -8.84 1.17
C HIS A 177 3.89 -10.21 1.66
N ALA A 178 3.32 -11.28 1.09
CA ALA A 178 3.80 -12.64 1.32
C ALA A 178 5.08 -12.95 0.53
N ASP A 179 5.29 -12.25 -0.60
CA ASP A 179 6.42 -12.44 -1.50
C ASP A 179 7.19 -11.12 -1.65
N THR A 180 8.51 -11.18 -1.48
CA THR A 180 9.43 -10.04 -1.60
C THR A 180 9.44 -9.46 -3.01
N ALA A 181 9.18 -10.27 -4.04
CA ALA A 181 9.11 -9.81 -5.44
C ALA A 181 8.04 -8.72 -5.65
N SER A 182 6.98 -8.71 -4.83
CA SER A 182 5.95 -7.65 -4.88
C SER A 182 6.49 -6.28 -4.44
N THR A 183 7.58 -6.25 -3.68
CA THR A 183 8.22 -5.03 -3.16
C THR A 183 9.40 -4.59 -4.01
N GLU A 184 10.05 -5.52 -4.72
CA GLU A 184 11.20 -5.23 -5.60
C GLU A 184 10.91 -4.17 -6.66
N ARG A 185 9.63 -4.02 -7.06
CA ARG A 185 9.23 -2.96 -7.99
C ARG A 185 9.61 -1.55 -7.50
N TYR A 186 9.74 -1.33 -6.19
CA TYR A 186 10.13 -0.04 -5.63
C TYR A 186 11.64 0.13 -5.46
N ALA A 187 12.45 -0.89 -5.77
CA ALA A 187 13.89 -0.90 -5.50
C ALA A 187 14.64 0.27 -6.16
N HIS A 188 14.24 0.66 -7.37
CA HIS A 188 14.84 1.77 -8.11
C HIS A 188 14.70 3.14 -7.39
N LEU A 189 13.75 3.28 -6.45
CA LEU A 189 13.59 4.50 -5.64
C LEU A 189 14.63 4.60 -4.53
N ALA A 190 15.41 3.55 -4.28
CA ALA A 190 16.44 3.52 -3.25
C ALA A 190 17.81 4.01 -3.73
N ASP A 191 18.01 4.22 -5.04
CA ASP A 191 19.34 4.46 -5.64
C ASP A 191 20.11 5.62 -4.97
N GLY A 192 19.42 6.72 -4.67
CA GLY A 192 20.01 7.86 -3.96
C GLY A 192 20.47 7.51 -2.54
N HIS A 193 19.68 6.71 -1.81
CA HIS A 193 20.01 6.24 -0.46
C HIS A 193 21.16 5.25 -0.46
N VAL A 194 21.21 4.36 -1.46
CA VAL A 194 22.31 3.42 -1.64
C VAL A 194 23.61 4.17 -1.87
N ARG A 195 23.61 5.19 -2.73
CA ARG A 195 24.78 6.04 -2.98
C ARG A 195 25.23 6.78 -1.72
N ALA A 196 24.30 7.40 -0.99
CA ALA A 196 24.61 8.09 0.25
C ALA A 196 25.14 7.15 1.34
N ALA A 197 24.61 5.93 1.43
CA ALA A 197 25.12 4.90 2.34
C ALA A 197 26.55 4.48 1.98
N ALA A 198 26.84 4.22 0.72
CA ALA A 198 28.18 3.91 0.25
C ALA A 198 29.18 5.02 0.60
N GLY A 199 28.84 6.29 0.32
CA GLY A 199 29.69 7.43 0.67
C GLY A 199 29.99 7.54 2.16
N ARG A 200 28.99 7.33 3.04
CA ARG A 200 29.18 7.32 4.50
C ARG A 200 30.13 6.21 4.96
N ILE A 201 29.93 4.99 4.46
CA ILE A 201 30.77 3.84 4.83
C ILE A 201 32.22 4.08 4.37
N SER A 202 32.41 4.51 3.12
CA SER A 202 33.73 4.82 2.59
C SER A 202 34.42 5.92 3.40
N GLY A 203 33.69 6.96 3.81
CA GLY A 203 34.23 8.03 4.65
C GLY A 203 34.70 7.54 6.03
N ILE A 204 33.91 6.68 6.70
CA ILE A 204 34.28 6.09 7.99
C ILE A 204 35.55 5.24 7.85
N VAL A 205 35.59 4.36 6.84
CA VAL A 205 36.75 3.49 6.59
C VAL A 205 37.99 4.32 6.27
N HIS A 206 37.86 5.35 5.43
CA HIS A 206 38.96 6.24 5.07
C HIS A 206 39.51 7.01 6.29
N GLY A 207 38.64 7.55 7.15
CA GLY A 207 39.04 8.23 8.38
C GLY A 207 39.80 7.29 9.32
N ALA A 208 39.34 6.05 9.48
CA ALA A 208 40.03 5.04 10.28
C ALA A 208 41.41 4.65 9.70
N MET A 209 41.54 4.58 8.37
CA MET A 209 42.81 4.25 7.71
C MET A 209 43.84 5.38 7.78
N THR A 210 43.38 6.63 7.78
CA THR A 210 44.26 7.83 7.72
C THR A 210 44.55 8.46 9.09
N GLY A 211 44.03 7.87 10.18
CA GLY A 211 44.19 8.40 11.54
C GLY A 211 43.44 9.71 11.79
N SER A 212 42.58 10.14 10.87
CA SER A 212 41.73 11.32 10.98
C SER A 212 40.39 10.91 11.59
N GLY A 213 40.41 10.45 12.84
CA GLY A 213 39.18 10.22 13.61
C GLY A 213 38.46 11.54 13.89
N PRO A 214 37.13 11.54 14.14
CA PRO A 214 36.44 12.74 14.59
C PRO A 214 37.11 13.18 15.90
N GLU A 215 37.71 14.38 15.89
CA GLU A 215 38.20 15.01 17.12
C GLU A 215 37.06 15.01 18.13
N ASP A 216 37.34 14.39 19.27
CA ASP A 216 36.48 14.33 20.45
C ASP A 216 36.19 15.78 20.89
N ARG A 217 35.05 16.33 20.46
CA ARG A 217 34.60 17.65 20.90
C ARG A 217 34.03 17.52 22.30
N SER A 218 34.90 17.74 23.28
CA SER A 218 34.56 18.07 24.67
C SER A 218 33.74 19.35 24.78
#